data_AF-A0A5C7VIM0-F1
#
_entry.id   AF-A0A5C7VIM0-F1
#
_cell.length_a   1.000
_cell.length_b   1.000
_cell.length_c   1.000
_cell.angle_alpha   90.00
_cell.angle_beta   90.00
_cell.angle_gamma   90.00
#
_symmetry.space_group_name_H-M   'P 1'
#
loop_
_entity.id
_entity.type
_entity.pdbx_description
1 polymer ?
#
loop_
_entity_poly.entity_id
_entity_poly.type
_entity_poly.pdbx_seq_one_letter_code
_entity_poly.pdbx_strand_id
1 'polypeptide(L)'
;METSTDNAAIERQVLDLCQAELASLRTTHADWYAFLDDVDPDICSRADLVELMNTAPTPGARQYLFGKFTMRIAISLITGRPFD
;
A
#
# COMPACT_ATOMS: atom_id res chain seq x y z
N MET A 1 -25.11 -2.94 23.19
CA MET A 1 -23.63 -2.93 23.20
C MET A 1 -23.17 -4.24 22.56
N GLU A 2 -23.48 -4.44 21.27
CA GLU A 2 -23.20 -5.67 20.50
C GLU A 2 -22.48 -5.38 19.17
N THR A 3 -22.41 -4.13 18.75
CA THR A 3 -21.84 -3.69 17.45
C THR A 3 -20.31 -3.78 17.35
N SER A 4 -19.58 -3.86 18.47
CA SER A 4 -18.12 -3.78 18.46
C SER A 4 -17.43 -5.08 18.03
N THR A 5 -18.01 -6.23 18.30
CA THR A 5 -17.41 -7.54 17.96
C THR A 5 -17.58 -7.87 16.49
N ASP A 6 -18.72 -7.48 15.91
CA ASP A 6 -18.99 -7.64 14.48
C ASP A 6 -18.08 -6.75 13.63
N ASN A 7 -17.82 -5.51 14.07
CA ASN A 7 -16.90 -4.61 13.38
C ASN A 7 -15.47 -5.17 13.31
N ALA A 8 -14.95 -5.75 14.39
CA ALA A 8 -13.60 -6.32 14.40
C ALA A 8 -13.47 -7.54 13.45
N ALA A 9 -14.53 -8.34 13.32
CA ALA A 9 -14.56 -9.46 12.38
C ALA A 9 -14.60 -8.99 10.92
N ILE A 10 -15.44 -7.98 10.63
CA ILE A 10 -15.55 -7.35 9.31
C ILE A 10 -14.21 -6.69 8.92
N GLU A 11 -13.60 -5.94 9.84
CA GLU A 11 -12.29 -5.32 9.64
C GLU A 11 -11.25 -6.37 9.26
N ARG A 12 -11.18 -7.47 10.02
CA ARG A 12 -10.26 -8.57 9.72
C ARG A 12 -10.50 -9.15 8.33
N GLN A 13 -11.75 -9.40 7.97
CA GLN A 13 -12.09 -9.93 6.66
C GLN A 13 -11.64 -9.00 5.53
N VAL A 14 -11.82 -7.69 5.68
CA VAL A 14 -11.36 -6.71 4.68
C VAL A 14 -9.84 -6.70 4.58
N LEU A 15 -9.13 -6.75 5.72
CA LEU A 15 -7.67 -6.80 5.72
C LEU A 15 -7.13 -8.08 5.04
N ASP A 16 -7.75 -9.22 5.31
CA ASP A 16 -7.37 -10.50 4.69
C ASP A 16 -7.56 -10.45 3.16
N LEU A 17 -8.63 -9.82 2.68
CA LEU A 17 -8.86 -9.61 1.24
C LEU A 17 -7.78 -8.74 0.61
N CYS A 18 -7.41 -7.62 1.25
CA CYS A 18 -6.33 -6.75 0.76
C CYS A 18 -4.98 -7.48 0.72
N GLN A 19 -4.68 -8.29 1.75
CA GLN A 19 -3.44 -9.09 1.78
C GLN A 19 -3.43 -10.16 0.69
N ALA A 20 -4.55 -10.83 0.45
CA ALA A 20 -4.68 -11.83 -0.61
C ALA A 20 -4.46 -11.21 -2.00
N GLU A 21 -4.98 -10.00 -2.24
CA GLU A 21 -4.73 -9.27 -3.49
C GLU A 21 -3.25 -8.95 -3.68
N LEU A 22 -2.59 -8.41 -2.64
CA LEU A 22 -1.15 -8.12 -2.70
C LEU A 22 -0.32 -9.40 -2.91
N ALA A 23 -0.68 -10.51 -2.26
CA ALA A 23 -0.03 -11.80 -2.44
C ALA A 23 -0.22 -12.36 -3.87
N SER A 24 -1.37 -12.11 -4.49
CA SER A 24 -1.63 -12.49 -5.89
C SER A 24 -0.70 -11.74 -6.86
N LEU A 25 -0.35 -10.48 -6.58
CA LEU A 25 0.59 -9.72 -7.41
C LEU A 25 1.98 -10.38 -7.45
N ARG A 26 2.41 -11.02 -6.36
CA ARG A 26 3.70 -11.74 -6.30
C ARG A 26 3.79 -12.88 -7.30
N THR A 27 2.68 -13.58 -7.57
CA THR A 27 2.65 -14.73 -8.48
C THR A 27 2.26 -14.35 -9.90
N THR A 28 1.43 -13.33 -10.08
CA THR A 28 0.91 -12.90 -11.38
C THR A 28 1.75 -11.82 -12.07
N HIS A 29 2.50 -11.03 -11.29
CA HIS A 29 3.31 -9.91 -11.75
C HIS A 29 4.68 -9.89 -11.03
N ALA A 30 5.40 -11.02 -11.05
CA ALA A 30 6.60 -11.25 -10.27
C ALA A 30 7.69 -10.18 -10.43
N ASP A 31 7.96 -9.72 -11.66
CA ASP A 31 8.98 -8.69 -11.91
C ASP A 31 8.61 -7.34 -11.27
N TRP A 32 7.34 -6.95 -11.41
CA TRP A 32 6.84 -5.72 -10.78
C TRP A 32 6.83 -5.85 -9.25
N TYR A 33 6.47 -7.03 -8.72
CA TYR A 33 6.50 -7.28 -7.29
C TYR A 33 7.93 -7.26 -6.73
N ALA A 34 8.92 -7.78 -7.47
CA ALA A 34 10.32 -7.67 -7.10
C ALA A 34 10.78 -6.20 -7.06
N PHE A 35 10.34 -5.38 -8.02
CA PHE A 35 10.61 -3.94 -7.99
C PHE A 35 9.91 -3.24 -6.81
N LEU A 36 8.67 -3.60 -6.50
CA LEU A 36 7.96 -3.13 -5.29
C LEU A 36 8.76 -3.43 -4.02
N ASP A 37 9.25 -4.67 -3.88
CA ASP A 37 10.04 -5.12 -2.72
C ASP A 37 11.40 -4.41 -2.63
N ASP A 38 12.05 -4.13 -3.77
CA ASP A 38 13.35 -3.43 -3.82
C ASP A 38 13.23 -1.94 -3.47
N VAL A 39 12.18 -1.28 -3.96
CA VAL A 39 11.91 0.14 -3.68
C VAL A 39 11.50 0.35 -2.21
N ASP A 40 10.67 -0.55 -1.66
CA ASP A 40 9.99 -0.39 -0.37
C ASP A 40 9.16 0.93 -0.28
N PRO A 41 7.83 0.86 -0.48
CA PRO A 41 6.97 2.05 -0.48
C PRO A 41 6.91 2.78 0.86
N ASP A 42 7.32 2.14 1.96
CA ASP A 42 7.32 2.75 3.29
C ASP A 42 8.51 3.70 3.52
N ILE A 43 9.62 3.54 2.78
CA ILE A 43 10.85 4.32 2.99
C ILE A 43 11.49 4.92 1.73
N CYS A 44 11.03 4.55 0.52
CA CYS A 44 11.54 5.12 -0.73
C CYS A 44 11.35 6.64 -0.86
N SER A 45 11.98 7.20 -1.89
CA SER A 45 11.77 8.59 -2.29
C SER A 45 10.36 8.81 -2.87
N ARG A 46 9.92 10.06 -2.91
CA ARG A 46 8.65 10.44 -3.54
C ARG A 46 8.65 10.09 -5.03
N ALA A 47 9.78 10.30 -5.70
CA ALA A 47 9.92 10.02 -7.13
C ALA A 47 9.75 8.51 -7.41
N ASP A 48 10.43 7.67 -6.64
CA ASP A 48 10.34 6.20 -6.79
C ASP A 48 8.91 5.71 -6.53
N LEU A 49 8.25 6.25 -5.48
CA LEU A 49 6.87 5.86 -5.19
C LEU A 49 5.90 6.26 -6.33
N VAL A 50 6.11 7.44 -6.94
CA VAL A 50 5.32 7.88 -8.09
C VAL A 50 5.58 7.02 -9.32
N GLU A 51 6.83 6.62 -9.57
CA GLU A 51 7.18 5.71 -10.66
C GLU A 51 6.54 4.33 -10.45
N LEU A 52 6.62 3.80 -9.24
CA LEU A 52 6.02 2.53 -8.85
C LEU A 52 4.48 2.58 -9.01
N MET A 53 3.84 3.71 -8.68
CA MET A 53 2.40 3.94 -8.92
C MET A 53 2.06 3.97 -10.41
N ASN A 54 2.93 4.56 -11.24
CA ASN A 54 2.73 4.67 -12.68
C ASN A 54 2.85 3.32 -13.39
N THR A 55 3.75 2.46 -12.91
CA THR A 55 3.98 1.11 -13.45
C THR A 55 3.07 0.04 -12.86
N ALA A 56 2.21 0.40 -11.89
CA ALA A 56 1.32 -0.54 -11.21
C ALA A 56 0.47 -1.38 -12.20
N PRO A 57 0.52 -2.71 -12.14
CA PRO A 57 -0.06 -3.60 -13.14
C PRO A 57 -1.59 -3.72 -13.04
N THR A 58 -2.14 -3.39 -11.86
CA THR A 58 -3.59 -3.44 -11.61
C THR A 58 -4.07 -2.16 -10.94
N PRO A 59 -5.37 -1.81 -11.07
CA PRO A 59 -5.97 -0.71 -10.32
C PRO A 59 -5.80 -0.87 -8.79
N GLY A 60 -5.90 -2.10 -8.27
CA GLY A 60 -5.71 -2.40 -6.85
C GLY A 60 -4.29 -2.14 -6.37
N ALA A 61 -3.28 -2.55 -7.14
CA ALA A 61 -1.88 -2.23 -6.87
C ALA A 61 -1.64 -0.71 -6.82
N ARG A 62 -2.22 0.03 -7.77
CA ARG A 62 -2.14 1.50 -7.79
C ARG A 62 -2.83 2.12 -6.59
N GLN A 63 -3.99 1.61 -6.18
CA GLN A 63 -4.73 2.10 -5.03
C GLN A 63 -3.98 1.85 -3.72
N TYR A 64 -3.35 0.66 -3.58
CA TYR A 64 -2.47 0.33 -2.46
C TYR A 64 -1.33 1.35 -2.33
N LEU A 65 -0.62 1.63 -3.43
CA LEU A 65 0.47 2.60 -3.44
C LEU A 65 0.00 4.03 -3.21
N PHE A 66 -1.18 4.41 -3.71
CA PHE A 66 -1.80 5.69 -3.37
C PHE A 66 -2.07 5.82 -1.87
N GLY A 67 -2.50 4.74 -1.21
CA GLY A 67 -2.61 4.67 0.26
C GLY A 67 -1.27 4.93 0.95
N LYS A 68 -0.19 4.30 0.48
CA LYS A 68 1.18 4.54 0.98
C LYS A 68 1.63 5.99 0.78
N PHE A 69 1.40 6.54 -0.40
CA PHE A 69 1.75 7.92 -0.74
C PHE A 69 1.04 8.94 0.16
N THR A 70 -0.27 8.78 0.37
CA THR A 70 -1.05 9.67 1.25
C THR A 70 -0.63 9.53 2.72
N MET A 71 -0.32 8.32 3.18
CA MET A 71 0.23 8.08 4.51
C MET A 71 1.57 8.82 4.70
N ARG A 72 2.49 8.73 3.73
CA ARG A 72 3.79 9.42 3.77
C ARG A 72 3.64 10.94 3.82
N ILE A 73 2.66 11.50 3.10
CA ILE A 73 2.30 12.93 3.21
C ILE A 73 1.84 13.27 4.62
N ALA A 74 0.92 12.49 5.19
CA ALA A 74 0.41 12.74 6.54
C ALA A 74 1.53 12.68 7.60
N ILE A 75 2.43 11.69 7.50
CA ILE A 75 3.60 11.57 8.37
C ILE A 75 4.50 12.81 8.23
N SER A 76 4.75 13.26 7.01
CA SER A 76 5.57 14.46 6.74
C SER A 76 4.97 15.70 7.42
N LEU A 77 3.66 15.90 7.28
CA LEU A 77 2.93 17.01 7.90
C LEU A 77 2.97 16.96 9.44
N ILE A 78 2.85 15.77 10.04
CA ILE A 78 2.83 15.60 11.50
C ILE A 78 4.24 15.74 12.10
N THR A 79 5.24 15.18 11.43
CA THR A 79 6.61 15.08 11.97
C THR A 79 7.50 16.25 11.58
N GLY A 80 7.11 17.04 10.57
CA GLY A 80 7.95 18.08 9.97
C GLY A 80 9.14 17.54 9.16
N ARG A 81 9.24 16.22 8.97
CA ARG A 81 10.28 15.60 8.13
C ARG A 81 9.80 15.56 6.68
N PRO A 82 10.60 16.03 5.72
CA PRO A 82 10.17 16.08 4.33
C PRO A 82 9.99 14.67 3.75
N PHE A 83 8.99 14.53 2.87
CA PHE A 83 8.83 13.37 1.98
C PHE A 83 9.32 13.77 0.59
N ASP A 84 10.64 13.65 0.42
CA ASP A 84 11.38 13.94 -0.80
C ASP A 84 11.49 12.69 -1.69
#